data_AF-A0A0Q5WWG1-F1
#
_entry.id   AF-A0A0Q5WWG1-F1
#
_cell.length_a   1.000
_cell.length_b   1.000
_cell.length_c   1.000
_cell.angle_alpha   90.00
_cell.angle_beta   90.00
_cell.angle_gamma   90.00
#
_symmetry.space_group_name_H-M   'P 1'
#
loop_
_entity.id
_entity.type
_entity.pdbx_description
1 polymer ?
#
loop_
_entity_poly.entity_id
_entity_poly.type
_entity_poly.pdbx_seq_one_letter_code
_entity_poly.pdbx_strand_id
1 'polypeptide(L)'
;MTRPARPDAPRSAAGPWDLSFLRAGSLVTLVVTAVAVPVVGLLSGWAEALGVVLGAAIVTLFFCLSGFAIAWAGKIDDSFTLPAALGAFMVKVLGFFALLQALPADGWPDRVATAWTVIAGALLWSGVQARWVWTRQLYYTTPPAPPSTDVLPHAVEHPVRKVTGG
;
A
#
# COMPACT_ATOMS: atom_id res chain seq x y z
N MET A 1 -10.87 -44.78 13.93
CA MET A 1 -11.32 -43.39 14.10
C MET A 1 -10.39 -42.48 13.32
N THR A 2 -10.75 -42.14 12.08
CA THR A 2 -10.00 -41.22 11.22
C THR A 2 -10.37 -39.79 11.60
N ARG A 3 -9.38 -39.00 12.03
CA ARG A 3 -9.55 -37.57 12.29
C ARG A 3 -9.90 -36.91 10.94
N PRO A 4 -11.01 -36.15 10.82
CA PRO A 4 -11.29 -35.43 9.58
C PRO A 4 -10.13 -34.47 9.32
N ALA A 5 -9.53 -34.56 8.13
CA ALA A 5 -8.54 -33.61 7.67
C ALA A 5 -9.15 -32.21 7.80
N ARG A 6 -8.47 -31.34 8.55
CA ARG A 6 -8.86 -29.93 8.64
C ARG A 6 -8.81 -29.40 7.20
N PRO A 7 -9.87 -28.76 6.67
CA PRO A 7 -9.80 -28.14 5.36
C PRO A 7 -8.65 -27.13 5.41
N ASP A 8 -7.54 -27.44 4.73
CA ASP A 8 -6.47 -26.49 4.53
C ASP A 8 -7.08 -25.35 3.74
N ALA A 9 -7.28 -24.21 4.42
CA ALA A 9 -7.84 -23.02 3.81
C ALA A 9 -7.04 -22.75 2.52
N PRO A 10 -7.69 -22.63 1.36
CA PRO A 10 -6.99 -22.47 0.09
C PRO A 10 -6.09 -21.25 0.18
N ARG A 11 -4.78 -21.46 0.00
CA ARG A 11 -3.77 -20.39 -0.15
C ARG A 11 -3.88 -19.65 -1.49
N SER A 12 -5.07 -19.64 -2.12
CA SER A 12 -5.46 -18.56 -3.02
C SER A 12 -5.70 -17.24 -2.26
N ALA A 13 -5.62 -17.26 -0.93
CA ALA A 13 -5.50 -16.10 -0.07
C ALA A 13 -4.16 -15.35 -0.27
N ALA A 14 -3.93 -14.78 -1.46
CA ALA A 14 -3.39 -13.43 -1.46
C ALA A 14 -4.30 -12.64 -0.50
N GLY A 15 -3.76 -12.23 0.65
CA GLY A 15 -4.57 -11.56 1.67
C GLY A 15 -5.38 -10.41 1.06
N PRO A 16 -6.58 -10.11 1.61
CA PRO A 16 -7.44 -9.04 1.12
C PRO A 16 -6.60 -7.77 0.94
N TRP A 17 -6.55 -7.22 -0.28
CA TRP A 17 -5.96 -5.93 -0.64
C TRP A 17 -5.00 -5.35 0.40
N ASP A 18 -3.74 -5.81 0.38
CA ASP A 18 -2.73 -5.47 1.39
C ASP A 18 -2.40 -3.96 1.38
N LEU A 19 -2.73 -3.27 2.47
CA LEU A 19 -2.57 -1.83 2.66
C LEU A 19 -1.21 -1.43 3.28
N SER A 20 -0.24 -2.34 3.37
CA SER A 20 1.10 -2.06 3.92
C SER A 20 1.82 -0.91 3.21
N PHE A 21 1.54 -0.68 1.92
CA PHE A 21 2.08 0.46 1.18
C PHE A 21 1.62 1.81 1.74
N LEU A 22 0.46 1.88 2.42
CA LEU A 22 -0.02 3.11 3.07
C LEU A 22 0.90 3.51 4.23
N ARG A 23 1.41 2.54 4.99
CA ARG A 23 2.36 2.79 6.08
C ARG A 23 3.70 3.28 5.53
N ALA A 24 4.21 2.67 4.47
CA ALA A 24 5.45 3.10 3.84
C ALA A 24 5.30 4.51 3.24
N GLY A 25 4.22 4.77 2.51
CA GLY A 25 3.95 6.06 1.89
C GLY A 25 3.76 7.18 2.92
N SER A 26 3.04 6.91 4.03
CA SER A 26 2.84 7.91 5.08
C SER A 26 4.15 8.23 5.83
N LEU A 27 4.98 7.21 6.09
CA LEU A 27 6.30 7.41 6.71
C LEU A 27 7.23 8.22 5.79
N VAL A 28 7.28 7.89 4.49
CA VAL A 28 8.07 8.63 3.50
C VAL A 28 7.58 10.09 3.42
N THR A 29 6.26 10.31 3.40
CA THR A 29 5.70 11.67 3.38
C THR A 29 6.05 12.44 4.64
N LEU A 30 5.98 11.82 5.81
CA LEU A 30 6.35 12.44 7.07
C LEU A 30 7.81 12.86 7.08
N VAL A 31 8.72 11.98 6.67
CA VAL A 31 10.17 12.27 6.59
C VAL A 31 10.45 13.40 5.61
N VAL A 32 9.86 13.35 4.40
CA VAL A 32 10.06 14.39 3.39
C VAL A 32 9.48 15.72 3.85
N THR A 33 8.29 15.72 4.46
CA THR A 33 7.65 16.95 4.98
C THR A 33 8.46 17.56 6.11
N ALA A 34 8.98 16.74 7.03
CA ALA A 34 9.82 17.20 8.14
C ALA A 34 11.09 17.92 7.68
N VAL A 35 11.62 17.55 6.50
CA VAL A 35 12.77 18.23 5.88
C VAL A 35 12.33 19.41 5.02
N ALA A 36 11.27 19.27 4.24
CA ALA A 36 10.80 20.29 3.30
C ALA A 36 10.27 21.55 4.01
N VAL A 37 9.56 21.40 5.13
CA VAL A 37 9.00 22.52 5.90
C VAL A 37 10.07 23.51 6.37
N PRO A 38 11.15 23.11 7.07
CA PRO A 38 12.19 24.04 7.46
C PRO A 38 12.96 24.59 6.24
N VAL A 39 13.21 23.79 5.21
CA VAL A 39 13.90 24.26 4.00
C VAL A 39 13.10 25.37 3.31
N VAL A 40 11.80 25.16 3.07
CA VAL A 40 10.93 26.16 2.44
C VAL A 40 10.70 27.35 3.37
N GLY A 41 10.52 27.10 4.67
CA GLY A 41 10.35 28.15 5.69
C GLY A 41 11.52 29.12 5.73
N LEU A 42 12.75 28.62 5.59
CA LEU A 42 13.97 29.42 5.63
C LEU A 42 14.31 30.07 4.27
N LEU A 43 13.96 29.45 3.14
CA LEU A 43 14.34 29.94 1.80
C LEU A 43 13.28 30.83 1.13
N SER A 44 12.01 30.57 1.42
CA SER A 44 10.88 31.20 0.71
C SER A 44 9.92 31.90 1.66
N GLY A 45 9.77 31.39 2.89
CA GLY A 45 8.91 31.96 3.91
C GLY A 45 8.00 30.93 4.59
N TRP A 46 7.46 31.32 5.74
CA TRP A 46 6.64 30.43 6.56
C TRP A 46 5.22 30.23 6.03
N ALA A 47 4.72 31.11 5.17
CA ALA A 47 3.42 30.93 4.51
C ALA A 47 3.48 29.79 3.48
N GLU A 48 4.58 29.72 2.73
CA GLU A 48 4.91 28.67 1.77
C GLU A 48 5.14 27.34 2.48
N ALA A 49 5.85 27.37 3.61
CA ALA A 49 6.06 26.18 4.44
C ALA A 49 4.72 25.58 4.93
N LEU A 50 3.71 26.41 5.22
CA LEU A 50 2.38 25.92 5.56
C LEU A 50 1.62 25.36 4.36
N GLY A 51 1.86 25.91 3.16
CA GLY A 51 1.42 25.29 1.91
C GLY A 51 2.00 23.88 1.73
N VAL A 52 3.26 23.66 2.11
CA VAL A 52 3.88 22.32 2.12
C VAL A 52 3.17 21.37 3.09
N VAL A 53 2.93 21.80 4.32
CA VAL A 53 2.21 20.98 5.32
C VAL A 53 0.82 20.60 4.82
N LEU A 54 0.07 21.59 4.30
CA LEU A 54 -1.27 21.38 3.76
C LEU A 54 -1.25 20.41 2.57
N GLY A 55 -0.35 20.62 1.61
CA GLY A 55 -0.19 19.75 0.45
C GLY A 55 0.14 18.30 0.83
N ALA A 56 1.07 18.11 1.77
CA ALA A 56 1.44 16.80 2.29
C ALA A 56 0.26 16.09 2.97
N ALA A 57 -0.55 16.82 3.74
CA ALA A 57 -1.75 16.29 4.37
C ALA A 57 -2.79 15.84 3.33
N ILE A 58 -3.04 16.68 2.31
CA ILE A 58 -3.98 16.36 1.21
C ILE A 58 -3.55 15.10 0.47
N VAL A 59 -2.29 15.00 0.06
CA VAL A 59 -1.77 13.81 -0.65
C VAL A 59 -1.92 12.57 0.19
N THR A 60 -1.52 12.62 1.46
CA THR A 60 -1.63 11.47 2.37
C THR A 60 -3.08 11.01 2.48
N LEU A 61 -4.01 11.95 2.69
CA LEU A 61 -5.43 11.67 2.78
C LEU A 61 -5.96 11.02 1.50
N PHE A 62 -5.60 11.60 0.35
CA PHE A 62 -6.01 11.12 -0.96
C PHE A 62 -5.59 9.67 -1.21
N PHE A 63 -4.33 9.33 -0.95
CA PHE A 63 -3.83 7.98 -1.16
C PHE A 63 -4.42 6.98 -0.14
N CYS A 64 -4.54 7.37 1.13
CA CYS A 64 -5.17 6.54 2.16
C CYS A 64 -6.64 6.22 1.84
N LEU A 65 -7.44 7.23 1.49
CA LEU A 65 -8.84 7.03 1.11
C LEU A 65 -9.00 6.15 -0.13
N SER A 66 -8.05 6.24 -1.07
CA SER A 66 -8.07 5.40 -2.28
C SER A 66 -7.75 3.96 -1.98
N GLY A 67 -6.69 3.72 -1.20
CA GLY A 67 -6.33 2.38 -0.76
C GLY A 67 -7.49 1.74 -0.02
N PHE A 68 -8.13 2.50 0.89
CA PHE A 68 -9.32 2.05 1.60
C PHE A 68 -10.49 1.74 0.65
N ALA A 69 -10.82 2.63 -0.29
CA ALA A 69 -11.92 2.43 -1.23
C ALA A 69 -11.71 1.19 -2.11
N ILE A 70 -10.50 0.99 -2.62
CA ILE A 70 -10.14 -0.17 -3.45
C ILE A 70 -10.20 -1.45 -2.61
N ALA A 71 -9.61 -1.44 -1.40
CA ALA A 71 -9.64 -2.59 -0.51
C ALA A 71 -11.06 -2.96 -0.07
N TRP A 72 -11.91 -1.96 0.17
CA TRP A 72 -13.32 -2.18 0.46
C TRP A 72 -14.08 -2.74 -0.75
N ALA A 73 -13.87 -2.19 -1.94
CA ALA A 73 -14.52 -2.66 -3.17
C ALA A 73 -14.15 -4.10 -3.51
N GLY A 74 -12.86 -4.46 -3.44
CA GLY A 74 -12.44 -5.82 -3.71
C GLY A 74 -12.73 -6.84 -2.60
N LYS A 75 -13.18 -6.40 -1.42
CA LYS A 75 -13.83 -7.30 -0.46
C LYS A 75 -15.24 -7.71 -0.89
N ILE A 76 -15.88 -6.91 -1.74
CA ILE A 76 -17.23 -7.19 -2.27
C ILE A 76 -17.09 -8.08 -3.52
N ASP A 77 -16.38 -7.59 -4.54
CA ASP A 77 -16.06 -8.31 -5.78
C ASP A 77 -14.87 -7.62 -6.46
N ASP A 78 -13.93 -8.40 -6.99
CA ASP A 78 -12.73 -7.87 -7.66
C ASP A 78 -13.04 -7.02 -8.90
N SER A 79 -14.18 -7.25 -9.55
CA SER A 79 -14.65 -6.44 -10.70
C SER A 79 -14.93 -4.97 -10.34
N PHE A 80 -15.19 -4.65 -9.06
CA PHE A 80 -15.42 -3.27 -8.62
C PHE A 80 -14.15 -2.48 -8.34
N THR A 81 -12.97 -3.11 -8.38
CA THR A 81 -11.71 -2.47 -8.00
C THR A 81 -11.27 -1.38 -8.98
N LEU A 82 -11.43 -1.61 -10.28
CA LEU A 82 -11.14 -0.62 -11.31
C LEU A 82 -12.13 0.56 -11.26
N PRO A 83 -13.47 0.35 -11.23
CA PRO A 83 -14.43 1.43 -10.98
C PRO A 83 -14.13 2.23 -9.71
N ALA A 84 -13.77 1.56 -8.61
CA ALA A 84 -13.42 2.21 -7.36
C ALA A 84 -12.16 3.07 -7.49
N ALA A 85 -11.13 2.56 -8.17
CA ALA A 85 -9.91 3.32 -8.43
C ALA A 85 -10.18 4.57 -9.28
N LEU A 86 -10.95 4.43 -10.36
CA LEU A 86 -11.32 5.55 -11.23
C LEU A 86 -12.20 6.57 -10.50
N GLY A 87 -13.20 6.11 -9.75
CA GLY A 87 -14.06 6.97 -8.93
C GLY A 87 -13.27 7.74 -7.88
N ALA A 88 -12.37 7.06 -7.17
CA ALA A 88 -11.48 7.72 -6.21
C ALA A 88 -10.57 8.74 -6.89
N PHE A 89 -10.11 8.51 -8.12
CA PHE A 89 -9.32 9.48 -8.87
C PHE A 89 -10.14 10.71 -9.27
N MET A 90 -11.36 10.51 -9.78
CA MET A 90 -12.28 11.61 -10.12
C MET A 90 -12.58 12.50 -8.91
N VAL A 91 -12.89 11.90 -7.75
CA VAL A 91 -13.13 12.65 -6.51
C VAL A 91 -11.92 13.50 -6.13
N LYS A 92 -10.69 12.99 -6.29
CA LYS A 92 -9.49 13.78 -5.99
C LYS A 92 -9.32 14.96 -6.92
N VAL A 93 -9.44 14.75 -8.23
CA VAL A 93 -9.22 15.83 -9.21
C VAL A 93 -10.23 16.95 -8.96
N LEU A 94 -11.51 16.61 -8.82
CA LEU A 94 -12.58 17.58 -8.59
C LEU A 94 -12.45 18.24 -7.20
N GLY A 95 -12.20 17.44 -6.16
CA GLY A 95 -12.05 17.94 -4.80
C GLY A 95 -10.84 18.85 -4.64
N PHE A 96 -9.71 18.50 -5.27
CA PHE A 96 -8.51 19.32 -5.24
C PHE A 96 -8.67 20.62 -6.03
N PHE A 97 -9.31 20.55 -7.20
CA PHE A 97 -9.63 21.75 -7.97
C PHE A 97 -10.51 22.70 -7.17
N ALA A 98 -11.60 22.20 -6.56
CA ALA A 98 -12.48 23.00 -5.71
C ALA A 98 -11.73 23.61 -4.51
N LEU A 99 -10.84 22.85 -3.88
CA LEU A 99 -10.02 23.31 -2.76
C LEU A 99 -9.09 24.47 -3.17
N LEU A 100 -8.38 24.35 -4.30
CA LEU A 100 -7.50 25.42 -4.79
C LEU A 100 -8.26 26.69 -5.16
N GLN A 101 -9.49 26.55 -5.67
CA GLN A 101 -10.36 27.69 -5.96
C GLN A 101 -10.85 28.39 -4.69
N ALA A 102 -10.97 27.66 -3.58
CA ALA A 102 -11.40 28.21 -2.29
C ALA A 102 -10.27 28.91 -1.51
N LEU A 103 -9.00 28.52 -1.75
CA LEU A 103 -7.85 29.24 -1.19
C LEU A 103 -7.77 30.64 -1.80
N PRO A 104 -7.31 31.69 -1.11
CA PRO A 104 -7.02 32.99 -1.73
C PRO A 104 -5.81 32.89 -2.68
N ALA A 105 -5.67 33.84 -3.61
CA ALA A 105 -4.53 33.86 -4.54
C ALA A 105 -3.22 34.22 -3.82
N ASP A 106 -3.24 35.31 -3.06
CA ASP A 106 -2.11 35.83 -2.28
C ASP A 106 -2.31 35.61 -0.77
N GLY A 107 -2.93 34.47 -0.41
CA GLY A 107 -3.37 34.17 0.95
C GLY A 107 -2.42 33.28 1.74
N TRP A 108 -2.73 33.15 3.03
CA TRP A 108 -2.12 32.17 3.91
C TRP A 108 -3.09 30.98 4.06
N PRO A 109 -2.70 29.73 3.72
CA PRO A 109 -1.40 29.29 3.18
C PRO A 109 -1.23 29.54 1.67
N ASP A 110 0.03 29.59 1.24
CA ASP A 110 0.36 29.87 -0.16
C ASP A 110 -0.22 28.79 -1.09
N ARG A 111 -0.99 29.24 -2.08
CA ARG A 111 -1.70 28.37 -3.00
C ARG A 111 -0.74 27.62 -3.92
N VAL A 112 0.33 28.29 -4.38
CA VAL A 112 1.28 27.74 -5.36
C VAL A 112 2.13 26.66 -4.73
N ALA A 113 2.67 26.90 -3.53
CA ALA A 113 3.41 25.93 -2.74
C ALA A 113 2.54 24.72 -2.40
N THR A 114 1.27 24.93 -2.05
CA THR A 114 0.31 23.84 -1.83
C THR A 114 0.15 23.00 -3.09
N ALA A 115 -0.05 23.63 -4.26
CA ALA A 115 -0.23 22.93 -5.53
C ALA A 115 0.99 22.10 -5.93
N TRP A 116 2.19 22.68 -5.88
CA TRP A 116 3.43 21.97 -6.19
C TRP A 116 3.72 20.85 -5.21
N THR A 117 3.43 21.04 -3.92
CA THR A 117 3.59 19.98 -2.92
C THR A 117 2.66 18.81 -3.19
N VAL A 118 1.41 19.08 -3.61
CA VAL A 118 0.48 18.00 -3.99
C VAL A 118 0.97 17.24 -5.22
N ILE A 119 1.49 17.93 -6.23
CA ILE A 119 2.05 17.30 -7.43
C ILE A 119 3.25 16.42 -7.06
N ALA A 120 4.24 16.98 -6.36
CA ALA A 120 5.45 16.26 -5.96
C ALA A 120 5.12 15.08 -5.04
N GLY A 121 4.23 15.28 -4.06
CA GLY A 121 3.76 14.23 -3.17
C GLY A 121 3.01 13.13 -3.91
N ALA A 122 2.15 13.47 -4.87
CA ALA A 122 1.44 12.47 -5.68
C ALA A 122 2.41 11.62 -6.51
N LEU A 123 3.40 12.24 -7.15
CA LEU A 123 4.43 11.52 -7.90
C LEU A 123 5.26 10.59 -7.01
N LEU A 124 5.64 11.07 -5.83
CA LEU A 124 6.36 10.28 -4.82
C LEU A 124 5.54 9.06 -4.38
N TRP A 125 4.26 9.26 -4.05
CA TRP A 125 3.36 8.18 -3.66
C TRP A 125 3.09 7.19 -4.79
N SER A 126 2.91 7.66 -6.03
CA SER A 126 2.81 6.80 -7.20
C SER A 126 4.07 5.93 -7.37
N GLY A 127 5.26 6.49 -7.14
CA GLY A 127 6.51 5.72 -7.15
C GLY A 127 6.57 4.67 -6.04
N VAL A 128 6.16 5.01 -4.81
CA VAL A 128 6.08 4.07 -3.68
C VAL A 128 5.11 2.92 -3.99
N GLN A 129 3.92 3.25 -4.48
CA GLN A 129 2.90 2.27 -4.83
C GLN A 129 3.34 1.39 -6.01
N ALA A 130 3.90 1.98 -7.07
CA ALA A 130 4.43 1.25 -8.22
C ALA A 130 5.54 0.28 -7.80
N ARG A 131 6.51 0.74 -7.00
CA ARG A 131 7.57 -0.12 -6.45
C ARG A 131 7.00 -1.26 -5.62
N TRP A 132 6.00 -0.99 -4.78
CA TRP A 132 5.36 -2.03 -3.97
C TRP A 132 4.65 -3.08 -4.85
N VAL A 133 3.94 -2.66 -5.91
CA VAL A 133 3.27 -3.57 -6.84
C VAL A 133 4.29 -4.41 -7.62
N TRP A 134 5.32 -3.77 -8.18
CA TRP A 134 6.31 -4.45 -9.03
C TRP A 134 7.22 -5.42 -8.27
N THR A 135 7.32 -5.30 -6.96
CA THR A 135 8.13 -6.20 -6.13
C THR A 135 7.36 -7.44 -5.65
N ARG A 136 6.04 -7.54 -5.92
CA ARG A 136 5.23 -8.71 -5.57
C ARG A 136 5.03 -9.66 -6.74
N GLN A 137 4.97 -10.95 -6.43
CA GLN A 137 4.63 -11.99 -7.40
C GLN A 137 3.12 -11.97 -7.69
N LEU A 138 2.75 -11.29 -8.77
CA LEU A 138 1.41 -11.37 -9.35
C LEU A 138 1.34 -12.62 -10.22
N TYR A 139 0.79 -13.69 -9.64
CA TYR A 139 0.61 -14.95 -10.35
C TYR A 139 -0.59 -14.82 -11.31
N TYR A 140 -0.34 -14.91 -12.61
CA TYR A 140 -1.40 -14.96 -13.63
C TYR A 140 -2.12 -16.32 -13.68
N THR A 141 -1.51 -17.35 -13.08
CA THR A 141 -2.05 -18.70 -12.96
C THR A 141 -1.98 -19.16 -11.51
N THR A 142 -2.79 -20.13 -11.10
CA THR A 142 -2.75 -20.65 -9.72
C THR A 142 -1.31 -21.00 -9.32
N PRO A 143 -0.78 -20.44 -8.22
CA PRO A 143 0.59 -20.70 -7.79
C PRO A 143 0.83 -22.20 -7.58
N PRO A 144 2.02 -22.73 -7.93
CA PRO A 144 2.36 -24.10 -7.61
C PRO A 144 2.29 -24.33 -6.10
N ALA A 145 1.73 -25.46 -5.68
CA ALA A 145 1.62 -25.79 -4.27
C ALA A 145 3.02 -25.80 -3.62
N PRO A 146 3.19 -25.22 -2.42
CA PRO A 146 4.47 -25.27 -1.73
C PRO A 146 4.88 -26.73 -1.51
N PRO A 147 6.19 -27.05 -1.53
CA PRO A 147 6.66 -28.41 -1.31
C PRO A 147 6.17 -28.92 0.05
N SER A 148 5.52 -30.08 0.06
CA SER A 148 5.06 -30.73 1.27
C SER A 148 6.28 -31.07 2.15
N THR A 149 6.27 -30.59 3.39
CA THR A 149 7.29 -30.90 4.40
C THR A 149 7.29 -32.37 4.81
N ASP A 150 6.26 -33.13 4.41
CA ASP A 150 6.14 -34.57 4.56
C ASP A 150 7.13 -35.38 3.69
N VAL A 151 7.89 -34.72 2.81
CA VAL A 151 9.00 -35.33 2.04
C VAL A 151 10.35 -35.07 2.70
N LEU A 152 10.41 -34.85 4.02
CA LEU A 152 11.59 -35.33 4.75
C LEU A 152 11.54 -36.86 4.61
N PRO A 153 12.53 -37.51 3.95
CA PRO A 153 12.57 -38.96 3.91
C PRO A 153 12.49 -39.41 5.35
N HIS A 154 11.45 -40.19 5.71
CA HIS A 154 11.47 -40.94 6.95
C HIS A 154 12.85 -41.59 6.99
N ALA A 155 13.65 -41.19 7.98
CA ALA A 155 14.94 -41.81 8.21
C ALA A 155 14.69 -43.31 8.13
N VAL A 156 15.31 -43.96 7.15
CA VAL A 156 15.14 -45.39 6.90
C VAL A 156 15.50 -46.08 8.20
N GLU A 157 14.50 -46.42 9.01
CA GLU A 157 14.71 -47.23 10.20
C GLU A 157 15.16 -48.58 9.69
N HIS A 158 16.48 -48.80 9.70
CA HIS A 158 17.05 -50.11 9.48
C HIS A 158 16.54 -51.01 10.60
N PRO A 159 15.76 -52.07 10.30
CA PRO A 159 15.34 -53.00 11.33
C PRO A 159 16.60 -53.69 11.87
N VAL A 160 16.95 -53.39 13.12
CA VAL A 160 17.97 -54.13 13.86
C VAL A 160 17.46 -55.57 14.00
N ARG A 161 17.96 -56.45 13.13
CA ARG A 161 17.72 -57.88 13.19
C ARG A 161 18.34 -58.39 14.49
N LYS A 162 17.52 -58.69 15.51
CA LYS A 162 17.98 -59.47 16.66
C LYS A 162 18.41 -60.84 16.17
N VAL A 163 19.72 -61.09 16.18
CA VAL A 163 20.29 -62.43 16.04
C VAL A 163 20.04 -63.14 17.36
N THR A 164 19.02 -63.99 17.40
CA THR A 164 18.85 -64.96 18.48
C THR A 164 19.84 -66.09 18.21
N GLY A 165 20.96 -66.08 18.93
CA GLY A 165 21.87 -67.22 19.04
C GLY A 165 21.65 -67.94 20.36
N GLY A 166 21.65 -69.27 20.33
CA GLY A 166 21.61 -70.15 21.50
C GLY A 166 20.49 -71.16 21.43
#